data_AF-A0AAN6DPS4-F1
#
_entry.id   AF-A0AAN6DPS4-F1
#
_cell.length_a   1.000
_cell.length_b   1.000
_cell.length_c   1.000
_cell.angle_alpha   90.00
_cell.angle_beta   90.00
_cell.angle_gamma   90.00
#
_symmetry.space_group_name_H-M   'P 1'
#
loop_
_entity.id
_entity.type
_entity.pdbx_description
1 polymer ?
#
loop_
_entity_poly.entity_id
_entity_poly.type
_entity_poly.pdbx_seq_one_letter_code
_entity_poly.pdbx_strand_id
1 'polypeptide(L)'
;MEHLPRPLLLFDKSTPDLVFPCRCDPDLCDDGPLETYPERRGFSLNYWDDIMKFANILKLADGSKPDVEQSTTLMQEWLFFGLLRAMHRSYGTEFKGSDYIAVVHGNRVLTLKRLPEHVQTWYELEGERPRAIRKRHFHEIEAHLIRALRFLSNNFTEDNAGSRGPTGPWYVVPVVSQVVLESNLEILLLVLTEAMEHITQAILFQERRVNYDPASACVCFSTNALVERLAWCPSELNLLRLTFDNSSFYFASLLKRTTNKASHAKCTSNKCLAFELKQSDYQPGHLRGCDGCRAISINSAELRQILESNDESAYPRVKITITDDDEINLSMTNTGSYIAISHVWSDGLGHPPGVNSLPACQVRRLKSLVMEAGLEQSPIWIDSLCVPCDSGLAKRNALGRMAKVYTNAKNVFVLDSDLVSIPSSCCNEELLLRIALSKWMRRLWTLEEGVVGRSNLLFRFQDRAIPLPAVNASFTDNVSINCMTLMLQYLPAKTDIVSVITALHFRSTTRNGDEPLCIGYILGLDVSYIVSIEVFDKRMLELYCLLTKKDPSFPFQFLFTDEGKLNYSPFRWAPRSLLNLEAHDIFYIQCMVDASQYQIKATQTDRGLRCQGNFSSCLLAFEEALTSKNA
;
A
#
# COMPACT_ATOMS: atom_id res chain seq x y z
N MET A 1 5.87 -16.62 9.28
CA MET A 1 6.30 -15.88 10.49
C MET A 1 7.76 -16.18 10.86
N GLU A 2 8.14 -17.42 11.20
CA GLU A 2 9.52 -17.72 11.64
C GLU A 2 10.58 -17.70 10.54
N HIS A 3 10.18 -17.94 9.28
CA HIS A 3 11.06 -17.85 8.12
C HIS A 3 11.26 -16.40 7.65
N LEU A 4 10.45 -15.46 8.14
CA LEU A 4 10.56 -14.06 7.73
C LEU A 4 11.84 -13.47 8.34
N PRO A 5 12.58 -12.65 7.58
CA PRO A 5 13.71 -11.93 8.13
C PRO A 5 13.23 -11.02 9.28
N ARG A 6 14.09 -10.81 10.29
CA ARG A 6 13.79 -9.85 11.35
C ARG A 6 14.16 -8.44 10.86
N PRO A 7 13.21 -7.47 10.90
CA PRO A 7 13.55 -6.09 10.60
C PRO A 7 14.62 -5.54 11.54
N LEU A 8 15.36 -4.53 11.07
CA LEU A 8 16.36 -3.86 11.88
C LEU A 8 15.70 -3.14 13.08
N LEU A 9 16.00 -3.63 14.29
CA LEU A 9 15.54 -3.03 15.53
C LEU A 9 16.44 -1.85 15.89
N LEU A 10 16.05 -0.64 15.49
CA LEU A 10 16.86 0.56 15.71
C LEU A 10 17.04 0.95 17.18
N PHE A 11 16.16 0.54 18.11
CA PHE A 11 16.16 1.10 19.48
C PHE A 11 15.72 0.20 20.64
N ASP A 12 15.33 -1.06 20.43
CA ASP A 12 15.00 -1.95 21.56
C ASP A 12 14.88 -3.41 21.12
N LYS A 13 15.43 -4.35 21.90
CA LYS A 13 15.25 -5.81 21.72
C LYS A 13 13.94 -6.32 22.34
N SER A 14 13.13 -5.44 22.93
CA SER A 14 11.97 -5.79 23.77
C SER A 14 10.71 -6.25 23.04
N THR A 15 10.62 -6.22 21.70
CA THR A 15 9.47 -6.81 21.01
C THR A 15 9.55 -8.33 21.18
N PRO A 16 8.70 -8.94 22.03
CA PRO A 16 8.78 -10.38 22.26
C PRO A 16 8.35 -11.09 20.99
N ASP A 17 9.14 -12.09 20.58
CA ASP A 17 8.71 -13.01 19.53
C ASP A 17 7.38 -13.65 19.95
N LEU A 18 6.43 -13.76 19.01
CA LEU A 18 5.21 -14.51 19.27
C LEU A 18 5.59 -15.98 19.52
N VAL A 19 5.18 -16.49 20.68
CA VAL A 19 5.35 -17.89 21.05
C VAL A 19 3.96 -18.49 21.20
N PHE A 20 3.73 -19.63 20.56
CA PHE A 20 2.45 -20.34 20.57
C PHE A 20 2.62 -21.67 21.29
N PRO A 21 2.27 -21.78 22.59
CA PRO A 21 2.38 -23.04 23.33
C PRO A 21 1.59 -24.16 22.67
N CYS A 22 2.17 -25.35 22.57
CA CYS A 22 1.47 -26.54 22.08
C CYS A 22 0.64 -27.15 23.22
N ARG A 23 -0.68 -27.18 23.06
CA ARG A 23 -1.66 -27.64 24.07
C ARG A 23 -2.25 -29.01 23.78
N CYS A 24 -1.98 -29.58 22.60
CA CYS A 24 -2.44 -30.89 22.22
C CYS A 24 -1.28 -31.82 21.82
N ASP A 25 -1.60 -33.11 21.72
CA ASP A 25 -0.71 -34.11 21.12
C ASP A 25 -1.09 -34.27 19.64
N PRO A 26 -0.21 -33.88 18.69
CA PRO A 26 -0.55 -33.92 17.27
C PRO A 26 -0.75 -35.36 16.74
N ASP A 27 -0.25 -36.36 17.46
CA ASP A 27 -0.40 -37.76 17.10
C ASP A 27 -1.77 -38.31 17.51
N LEU A 28 -2.51 -37.60 18.38
CA LEU A 28 -3.88 -37.95 18.80
C LEU A 28 -4.97 -37.36 17.89
N CYS A 29 -4.61 -36.53 16.89
CA CYS A 29 -5.57 -36.12 15.88
C CYS A 29 -6.02 -37.35 15.07
N ASP A 30 -7.33 -37.58 14.97
CA ASP A 30 -7.88 -38.69 14.20
C ASP A 30 -7.79 -38.47 12.67
N ASP A 31 -7.97 -39.54 11.88
CA ASP A 31 -7.91 -39.52 10.41
C ASP A 31 -9.26 -39.23 9.72
N GLY A 32 -10.26 -38.81 10.50
CA GLY A 32 -11.59 -38.49 9.99
C GLY A 32 -11.62 -37.18 9.17
N PRO A 33 -12.76 -36.85 8.53
CA PRO A 33 -12.89 -35.62 7.77
C PRO A 33 -12.71 -34.37 8.64
N LEU A 34 -12.02 -33.36 8.11
CA LEU A 34 -11.68 -32.12 8.84
C LEU A 34 -12.94 -31.34 9.23
N GLU A 35 -13.95 -31.33 8.37
CA GLU A 35 -15.21 -30.58 8.58
C GLU A 35 -16.00 -31.03 9.81
N THR A 36 -15.88 -32.30 10.22
CA THR A 36 -16.63 -32.87 11.35
C THR A 36 -15.74 -33.15 12.56
N TYR A 37 -14.51 -32.61 12.56
CA TYR A 37 -13.54 -32.84 13.64
C TYR A 37 -14.06 -32.32 15.00
N PRO A 38 -14.63 -31.10 15.11
CA PRO A 38 -15.17 -30.61 16.37
C PRO A 38 -16.23 -31.54 16.99
N GLU A 39 -17.14 -32.09 16.19
CA GLU A 39 -18.19 -33.01 16.68
C GLU A 39 -17.62 -34.31 17.23
N ARG A 40 -16.58 -34.86 16.59
CA ARG A 40 -15.89 -36.06 17.09
C ARG A 40 -15.16 -35.82 18.41
N ARG A 41 -14.86 -34.56 18.73
CA ARG A 41 -14.26 -34.13 20.01
C ARG A 41 -15.31 -33.69 21.04
N GLY A 42 -16.60 -33.85 20.76
CA GLY A 42 -17.69 -33.52 21.69
C GLY A 42 -18.15 -32.07 21.65
N PHE A 43 -17.78 -31.32 20.61
CA PHE A 43 -18.26 -29.96 20.37
C PHE A 43 -19.44 -29.97 19.38
N SER A 44 -20.11 -28.84 19.23
CA SER A 44 -21.15 -28.63 18.23
C SER A 44 -20.93 -27.32 17.49
N LEU A 45 -21.14 -27.36 16.17
CA LEU A 45 -21.05 -26.23 15.27
C LEU A 45 -22.44 -25.83 14.77
N ASN A 46 -22.67 -24.53 14.57
CA ASN A 46 -23.89 -24.01 13.95
C ASN A 46 -23.74 -23.92 12.43
N TYR A 47 -23.92 -25.03 11.73
CA TYR A 47 -23.91 -24.99 10.27
C TYR A 47 -25.02 -24.09 9.73
N TRP A 48 -24.65 -23.11 8.91
CA TRP A 48 -25.58 -22.19 8.25
C TRP A 48 -25.56 -22.33 6.72
N ASP A 49 -24.67 -23.18 6.20
CA ASP A 49 -24.66 -23.60 4.81
C ASP A 49 -24.66 -25.13 4.73
N ASP A 50 -25.55 -25.69 3.92
CA ASP A 50 -25.73 -27.14 3.84
C ASP A 50 -24.68 -27.85 2.99
N ILE A 51 -24.02 -27.14 2.08
CA ILE A 51 -23.11 -27.69 1.07
C ILE A 51 -21.67 -27.65 1.59
N MET A 52 -21.18 -26.45 1.87
CA MET A 52 -19.85 -26.15 2.37
C MET A 52 -19.73 -26.32 3.88
N LYS A 53 -20.85 -26.50 4.61
CA LYS A 53 -20.84 -26.68 6.07
C LYS A 53 -20.10 -25.55 6.77
N PHE A 54 -20.41 -24.31 6.38
CA PHE A 54 -19.88 -23.14 7.08
C PHE A 54 -20.50 -23.03 8.46
N ALA A 55 -19.66 -22.72 9.46
CA ALA A 55 -20.04 -22.56 10.84
C ALA A 55 -19.35 -21.35 11.45
N ASN A 56 -19.96 -20.75 12.46
CA ASN A 56 -19.49 -19.50 13.07
C ASN A 56 -19.41 -19.57 14.61
N ILE A 57 -20.16 -20.47 15.24
CA ILE A 57 -20.35 -20.61 16.68
C ILE A 57 -19.97 -22.03 17.06
N LEU A 58 -19.09 -22.12 18.06
CA LEU A 58 -18.64 -23.35 18.69
C LEU A 58 -19.27 -23.47 20.09
N LYS A 59 -19.84 -24.63 20.40
CA LYS A 59 -20.44 -24.94 21.70
C LYS A 59 -20.01 -26.31 22.20
N LEU A 60 -20.09 -26.52 23.50
CA LEU A 60 -20.04 -27.84 24.11
C LEU A 60 -21.34 -28.61 23.86
N ALA A 61 -21.36 -29.91 24.16
CA ALA A 61 -22.54 -30.77 23.99
C ALA A 61 -23.76 -30.31 24.80
N ASP A 62 -23.56 -29.61 25.92
CA ASP A 62 -24.62 -29.01 26.74
C ASP A 62 -25.10 -27.63 26.24
N GLY A 63 -24.53 -27.16 25.12
CA GLY A 63 -24.86 -25.87 24.51
C GLY A 63 -24.13 -24.67 25.12
N SER A 64 -23.29 -24.87 26.13
CA SER A 64 -22.47 -23.82 26.73
C SER A 64 -21.28 -23.44 25.83
N LYS A 65 -20.68 -22.27 26.11
CA LYS A 65 -19.50 -21.78 25.40
C LYS A 65 -18.26 -22.48 25.97
N PRO A 66 -17.37 -23.02 25.13
CA PRO A 66 -16.12 -23.60 25.61
C PRO A 66 -15.23 -22.54 26.27
N ASP A 67 -14.48 -22.97 27.28
CA ASP A 67 -13.47 -22.11 27.91
C ASP A 67 -12.23 -21.91 27.01
N VAL A 68 -11.27 -21.12 27.48
CA VAL A 68 -10.07 -20.77 26.71
C VAL A 68 -9.19 -21.98 26.45
N GLU A 69 -9.05 -22.89 27.42
CA GLU A 69 -8.20 -24.08 27.30
C GLU A 69 -8.80 -25.07 26.30
N GLN A 70 -10.11 -25.33 26.43
CA GLN A 70 -10.89 -26.17 25.52
C GLN A 70 -10.84 -25.62 24.09
N SER A 71 -11.09 -24.33 23.92
CA SER A 71 -11.06 -23.66 22.62
C SER A 71 -9.67 -23.69 21.99
N THR A 72 -8.62 -23.38 22.77
CA THR A 72 -7.22 -23.38 22.31
C THR A 72 -6.80 -24.77 21.87
N THR A 73 -7.07 -25.78 22.68
CA THR A 73 -6.74 -27.18 22.38
C THR A 73 -7.45 -27.64 21.11
N LEU A 74 -8.76 -27.39 21.02
CA LEU A 74 -9.53 -27.76 19.83
C LEU A 74 -9.04 -27.03 18.58
N MET A 75 -8.75 -25.72 18.64
CA MET A 75 -8.29 -24.98 17.46
C MET A 75 -6.92 -25.46 16.98
N GLN A 76 -6.02 -25.86 17.88
CA GLN A 76 -4.75 -26.47 17.50
C GLN A 76 -4.96 -27.85 16.85
N GLU A 77 -5.80 -28.69 17.43
CA GLU A 77 -6.14 -30.00 16.86
C GLU A 77 -6.82 -29.86 15.48
N TRP A 78 -7.79 -28.95 15.36
CA TRP A 78 -8.64 -28.79 14.19
C TRP A 78 -7.98 -27.95 13.09
N LEU A 79 -7.70 -26.68 13.35
CA LEU A 79 -7.33 -25.70 12.31
C LEU A 79 -5.81 -25.54 12.13
N PHE A 80 -4.99 -26.05 13.07
CA PHE A 80 -3.54 -26.12 12.88
C PHE A 80 -3.11 -27.50 12.38
N PHE A 81 -3.15 -28.53 13.23
CA PHE A 81 -2.67 -29.87 12.89
C PHE A 81 -3.62 -30.59 11.92
N GLY A 82 -4.93 -30.52 12.13
CA GLY A 82 -5.92 -31.13 11.25
C GLY A 82 -5.84 -30.57 9.82
N LEU A 83 -5.71 -29.25 9.67
CA LEU A 83 -5.53 -28.63 8.37
C LEU A 83 -4.22 -29.07 7.70
N LEU A 84 -3.09 -29.04 8.42
CA LEU A 84 -1.81 -29.55 7.90
C LEU A 84 -1.90 -31.02 7.47
N ARG A 85 -2.53 -31.87 8.27
CA ARG A 85 -2.75 -33.28 7.94
C ARG A 85 -3.61 -33.43 6.68
N ALA A 86 -4.65 -32.64 6.52
CA ALA A 86 -5.48 -32.63 5.31
C ALA A 86 -4.65 -32.27 4.07
N MET A 87 -3.77 -31.27 4.16
CA MET A 87 -2.86 -30.89 3.08
C MET A 87 -1.92 -32.03 2.68
N HIS A 88 -1.24 -32.65 3.67
CA HIS A 88 -0.38 -33.81 3.44
C HIS A 88 -1.14 -34.95 2.75
N ARG A 89 -2.36 -35.24 3.21
CA ARG A 89 -3.21 -36.28 2.62
C ARG A 89 -3.57 -35.98 1.16
N SER A 90 -4.01 -34.76 0.84
CA SER A 90 -4.35 -34.37 -0.53
C SER A 90 -3.14 -34.44 -1.48
N TYR A 91 -1.95 -34.08 -1.00
CA TYR A 91 -0.71 -34.19 -1.79
C TYR A 91 -0.06 -35.59 -1.73
N GLY A 92 -0.57 -36.50 -0.91
CA GLY A 92 -0.09 -37.89 -0.81
C GLY A 92 1.23 -38.03 -0.06
N THR A 93 1.51 -37.16 0.91
CA THR A 93 2.67 -37.24 1.80
C THR A 93 2.28 -37.70 3.21
N GLU A 94 3.25 -38.26 3.95
CA GLU A 94 3.06 -38.67 5.34
C GLU A 94 3.07 -37.44 6.27
N PHE A 95 2.01 -37.27 7.06
CA PHE A 95 1.96 -36.24 8.10
C PHE A 95 2.73 -36.68 9.35
N LYS A 96 3.64 -35.84 9.84
CA LYS A 96 4.38 -36.04 11.09
C LYS A 96 4.16 -34.84 12.02
N GLY A 97 3.43 -35.04 13.11
CA GLY A 97 3.10 -33.97 14.04
C GLY A 97 4.32 -33.27 14.65
N SER A 98 5.38 -34.04 14.89
CA SER A 98 6.66 -33.55 15.42
C SER A 98 7.36 -32.53 14.51
N ASP A 99 7.05 -32.50 13.21
CA ASP A 99 7.63 -31.52 12.28
C ASP A 99 7.13 -30.08 12.51
N TYR A 100 6.04 -29.94 13.26
CA TYR A 100 5.39 -28.67 13.57
C TYR A 100 5.47 -28.32 15.07
N ILE A 101 6.37 -28.98 15.81
CA ILE A 101 6.64 -28.72 17.23
C ILE A 101 8.12 -28.40 17.43
N ALA A 102 8.40 -27.34 18.17
CA ALA A 102 9.73 -27.02 18.69
C ALA A 102 9.73 -27.02 20.23
N VAL A 103 10.92 -27.07 20.83
CA VAL A 103 11.11 -26.90 22.27
C VAL A 103 11.85 -25.60 22.53
N VAL A 104 11.19 -24.66 23.20
CA VAL A 104 11.74 -23.34 23.55
C VAL A 104 11.70 -23.18 25.06
N HIS A 105 12.87 -23.01 25.69
CA HIS A 105 13.02 -22.95 27.15
C HIS A 105 12.34 -24.11 27.89
N GLY A 106 12.38 -25.33 27.32
CA GLY A 106 11.76 -26.52 27.91
C GLY A 106 10.25 -26.67 27.65
N ASN A 107 9.60 -25.69 27.01
CA ASN A 107 8.18 -25.77 26.66
C ASN A 107 8.00 -26.19 25.20
N ARG A 108 7.00 -27.05 24.94
CA ARG A 108 6.57 -27.40 23.58
C ARG A 108 5.82 -26.21 22.97
N VAL A 109 6.23 -25.79 21.78
CA VAL A 109 5.62 -24.67 21.04
C VAL A 109 5.36 -25.08 19.60
N LEU A 110 4.33 -24.50 18.99
CA LEU A 110 4.03 -24.70 17.57
C LEU A 110 5.08 -23.96 16.72
N THR A 111 5.47 -24.57 15.60
CA THR A 111 6.43 -24.01 14.64
C THR A 111 6.01 -24.35 13.21
N LEU A 112 6.41 -23.50 12.27
CA LEU A 112 6.23 -23.70 10.83
C LEU A 112 7.57 -23.80 10.10
N LYS A 113 8.68 -24.00 10.83
CA LYS A 113 10.04 -24.00 10.27
C LYS A 113 10.25 -25.04 9.17
N ARG A 114 9.62 -26.22 9.28
CA ARG A 114 9.70 -27.29 8.27
C ARG A 114 8.71 -27.15 7.11
N LEU A 115 7.74 -26.24 7.21
CA LEU A 115 6.71 -26.06 6.18
C LEU A 115 7.30 -25.81 4.77
N PRO A 116 8.33 -24.95 4.58
CA PRO A 116 8.90 -24.74 3.25
C PRO A 116 9.43 -26.03 2.58
N GLU A 117 10.01 -26.95 3.35
CA GLU A 117 10.50 -28.24 2.84
C GLU A 117 9.34 -29.13 2.36
N HIS A 118 8.25 -29.18 3.12
CA HIS A 118 7.05 -29.93 2.74
C HIS A 118 6.37 -29.32 1.51
N VAL A 119 6.29 -28.00 1.45
CA VAL A 119 5.72 -27.27 0.32
C VAL A 119 6.49 -27.54 -0.97
N GLN A 120 7.82 -27.54 -0.90
CA GLN A 120 8.66 -27.91 -2.04
C GLN A 120 8.39 -29.35 -2.49
N THR A 121 8.24 -30.27 -1.54
CA THR A 121 7.89 -31.67 -1.83
C THR A 121 6.52 -31.78 -2.51
N TRP A 122 5.50 -31.08 -2.01
CA TRP A 122 4.17 -31.06 -2.62
C TRP A 122 4.18 -30.49 -4.03
N TYR A 123 4.95 -29.42 -4.25
CA TYR A 123 5.11 -28.80 -5.56
C TYR A 123 5.71 -29.75 -6.59
N GLU A 124 6.78 -30.46 -6.22
CA GLU A 124 7.43 -31.46 -7.08
C GLU A 124 6.48 -32.61 -7.43
N LEU A 125 5.80 -33.17 -6.42
CA LEU A 125 4.84 -34.25 -6.61
C LEU A 125 3.67 -33.86 -7.51
N GLU A 126 3.15 -32.65 -7.39
CA GLU A 126 2.05 -32.16 -8.23
C GLU A 126 2.52 -31.80 -9.64
N GLY A 127 3.77 -31.37 -9.80
CA GLY A 127 4.38 -31.10 -11.10
C GLY A 127 4.32 -32.29 -12.06
N GLU A 128 4.40 -33.52 -11.52
CA GLU A 128 4.32 -34.77 -12.27
C GLU A 128 2.88 -35.26 -12.52
N ARG A 129 1.88 -34.64 -11.87
CA ARG A 129 0.48 -35.11 -11.92
C ARG A 129 -0.31 -34.52 -13.11
N PRO A 130 -1.23 -35.31 -13.69
CA PRO A 130 -2.20 -34.80 -14.67
C PRO A 130 -2.99 -33.59 -14.15
N ARG A 131 -3.26 -32.62 -15.03
CA ARG A 131 -4.00 -31.39 -14.68
C ARG A 131 -5.36 -31.65 -14.01
N ALA A 132 -6.06 -32.72 -14.39
CA ALA A 132 -7.34 -33.09 -13.78
C ALA A 132 -7.20 -33.50 -12.31
N ILE A 133 -6.10 -34.17 -11.96
CA ILE A 133 -5.79 -34.57 -10.58
C ILE A 133 -5.43 -33.32 -9.76
N ARG A 134 -4.53 -32.47 -10.29
CA ARG A 134 -4.17 -31.20 -9.64
C ARG A 134 -5.38 -30.33 -9.33
N LYS A 135 -6.30 -30.21 -10.30
CA LYS A 135 -7.56 -29.49 -10.10
C LYS A 135 -8.40 -30.12 -9.00
N ARG A 136 -8.49 -31.45 -8.92
CA ARG A 136 -9.25 -32.11 -7.85
C ARG A 136 -8.65 -31.79 -6.47
N HIS A 137 -7.35 -31.98 -6.30
CA HIS A 137 -6.67 -31.64 -5.03
C HIS A 137 -6.84 -30.18 -4.68
N PHE A 138 -6.74 -29.27 -5.66
CA PHE A 138 -7.03 -27.85 -5.45
C PHE A 138 -8.42 -27.61 -4.86
N HIS A 139 -9.50 -28.15 -5.46
CA HIS A 139 -10.85 -27.93 -4.94
C HIS A 139 -11.08 -28.60 -3.56
N GLU A 140 -10.48 -29.77 -3.33
CA GLU A 140 -10.54 -30.44 -2.01
C GLU A 140 -9.89 -29.57 -0.92
N ILE A 141 -8.70 -29.04 -1.20
CA ILE A 141 -7.97 -28.17 -0.30
C ILE A 141 -8.67 -26.83 -0.12
N GLU A 142 -9.10 -26.21 -1.22
CA GLU A 142 -9.83 -24.94 -1.22
C GLU A 142 -11.08 -25.03 -0.33
N ALA A 143 -11.81 -26.15 -0.37
CA ALA A 143 -12.95 -26.36 0.51
C ALA A 143 -12.56 -26.38 2.01
N HIS A 144 -11.42 -26.99 2.36
CA HIS A 144 -10.88 -26.95 3.73
C HIS A 144 -10.48 -25.53 4.14
N LEU A 145 -9.78 -24.81 3.26
CA LEU A 145 -9.27 -23.47 3.52
C LEU A 145 -10.41 -22.45 3.66
N ILE A 146 -11.41 -22.46 2.77
CA ILE A 146 -12.55 -21.54 2.85
C ILE A 146 -13.35 -21.80 4.14
N ARG A 147 -13.54 -23.06 4.56
CA ARG A 147 -14.19 -23.37 5.85
C ARG A 147 -13.41 -22.79 7.03
N ALA A 148 -12.09 -23.01 7.07
CA ALA A 148 -11.21 -22.50 8.12
C ALA A 148 -11.21 -20.96 8.14
N LEU A 149 -10.98 -20.33 6.99
CA LEU A 149 -10.96 -18.88 6.83
C LEU A 149 -12.29 -18.26 7.27
N ARG A 150 -13.43 -18.82 6.85
CA ARG A 150 -14.75 -18.33 7.24
C ARG A 150 -14.97 -18.37 8.75
N PHE A 151 -14.60 -19.48 9.40
CA PHE A 151 -14.72 -19.61 10.85
C PHE A 151 -13.80 -18.62 11.58
N LEU A 152 -12.54 -18.52 11.14
CA LEU A 152 -11.53 -17.63 11.74
C LEU A 152 -11.90 -16.16 11.57
N SER A 153 -12.23 -15.71 10.36
CA SER A 153 -12.56 -14.32 10.07
C SER A 153 -13.77 -13.86 10.88
N ASN A 154 -14.83 -14.69 10.95
CA ASN A 154 -16.05 -14.36 11.71
C ASN A 154 -15.83 -14.30 13.23
N ASN A 155 -14.80 -14.97 13.77
CA ASN A 155 -14.51 -14.96 15.21
C ASN A 155 -13.43 -13.94 15.60
N PHE A 156 -12.49 -13.64 14.71
CA PHE A 156 -11.25 -12.93 15.06
C PHE A 156 -10.95 -11.70 14.21
N THR A 157 -11.85 -11.27 13.33
CA THR A 157 -11.68 -10.07 12.48
C THR A 157 -12.96 -9.21 12.44
N GLU A 158 -12.87 -8.02 11.84
CA GLU A 158 -14.05 -7.18 11.53
C GLU A 158 -14.89 -7.71 10.36
N ASP A 159 -14.43 -8.75 9.65
CA ASP A 159 -15.15 -9.34 8.52
C ASP A 159 -16.45 -10.01 8.95
N ASN A 160 -17.46 -9.89 8.10
CA ASN A 160 -18.71 -10.63 8.20
C ASN A 160 -19.03 -11.43 6.92
N ALA A 161 -18.04 -11.50 6.01
CA ALA A 161 -17.92 -12.39 4.88
C ALA A 161 -19.24 -12.66 4.13
N GLY A 162 -19.97 -11.60 3.78
CA GLY A 162 -21.16 -11.69 2.91
C GLY A 162 -22.49 -12.09 3.58
N SER A 163 -22.70 -11.79 4.86
CA SER A 163 -23.99 -11.97 5.56
C SER A 163 -25.11 -11.01 5.09
N ARG A 164 -25.57 -11.10 3.83
CA ARG A 164 -26.75 -10.36 3.35
C ARG A 164 -27.91 -11.29 3.00
N GLY A 165 -28.92 -11.30 3.87
CA GLY A 165 -30.31 -11.61 3.51
C GLY A 165 -31.15 -10.32 3.44
N PRO A 166 -32.37 -10.35 2.85
CA PRO A 166 -33.14 -9.17 2.47
C PRO A 166 -33.62 -8.23 3.61
N THR A 167 -33.42 -8.56 4.89
CA THR A 167 -34.09 -7.87 6.01
C THR A 167 -33.23 -7.58 7.27
N GLY A 168 -31.90 -7.72 7.24
CA GLY A 168 -31.01 -7.41 8.38
C GLY A 168 -30.24 -8.63 8.94
N PRO A 169 -29.29 -8.45 9.88
CA PRO A 169 -28.23 -9.43 10.09
C PRO A 169 -28.64 -10.54 11.05
N TRP A 170 -29.08 -11.66 10.50
CA TRP A 170 -28.67 -12.96 11.08
C TRP A 170 -27.21 -13.18 10.64
N TYR A 171 -26.39 -13.80 11.49
CA TYR A 171 -25.03 -14.31 11.18
C TYR A 171 -23.78 -13.44 11.43
N VAL A 172 -23.87 -12.28 12.11
CA VAL A 172 -22.71 -11.74 12.86
C VAL A 172 -22.52 -12.60 14.10
N VAL A 173 -21.31 -13.11 14.36
CA VAL A 173 -21.04 -13.83 15.62
C VAL A 173 -21.25 -12.85 16.77
N PRO A 174 -22.25 -13.05 17.65
CA PRO A 174 -22.42 -12.17 18.79
C PRO A 174 -21.14 -12.16 19.61
N VAL A 175 -20.71 -11.00 20.11
CA VAL A 175 -19.47 -10.88 20.91
C VAL A 175 -19.42 -11.90 22.06
N VAL A 176 -20.57 -12.19 22.67
CA VAL A 176 -20.71 -13.21 23.72
C VAL A 176 -20.38 -14.63 23.25
N SER A 177 -20.61 -14.93 21.97
CA SER A 177 -20.39 -16.23 21.33
C SER A 177 -19.03 -16.36 20.64
N GLN A 178 -18.26 -15.28 20.47
CA GLN A 178 -16.93 -15.31 19.85
C GLN A 178 -15.99 -16.20 20.66
N VAL A 179 -15.24 -17.06 19.98
CA VAL A 179 -14.24 -17.94 20.61
C VAL A 179 -13.12 -17.09 21.24
N VAL A 180 -12.61 -17.53 22.39
CA VAL A 180 -11.47 -16.90 23.06
C VAL A 180 -10.34 -17.92 23.13
N LEU A 181 -9.14 -17.52 22.70
CA LEU A 181 -7.96 -18.38 22.63
C LEU A 181 -6.85 -17.85 23.56
N GLU A 182 -5.87 -18.71 23.85
CA GLU A 182 -4.59 -18.25 24.41
C GLU A 182 -3.94 -17.22 23.48
N SER A 183 -3.29 -16.23 24.07
CA SER A 183 -2.90 -14.98 23.40
C SER A 183 -2.17 -15.21 22.07
N ASN A 184 -2.70 -14.58 21.02
CA ASN A 184 -2.16 -14.53 19.66
C ASN A 184 -2.29 -15.80 18.83
N LEU A 185 -2.84 -16.91 19.34
CA LEU A 185 -2.99 -18.15 18.55
C LEU A 185 -3.77 -17.90 17.25
N GLU A 186 -4.80 -17.05 17.31
CA GLU A 186 -5.58 -16.59 16.16
C GLU A 186 -4.74 -15.99 15.03
N ILE A 187 -3.62 -15.32 15.35
CA ILE A 187 -2.67 -14.79 14.36
C ILE A 187 -2.02 -15.95 13.60
N LEU A 188 -1.55 -16.98 14.32
CA LEU A 188 -0.94 -18.15 13.70
C LEU A 188 -1.92 -18.90 12.79
N LEU A 189 -3.18 -19.08 13.23
CA LEU A 189 -4.20 -19.80 12.48
C LEU A 189 -4.59 -19.08 11.18
N LEU A 190 -4.78 -17.76 11.25
CA LEU A 190 -5.07 -16.94 10.06
C LEU A 190 -3.88 -16.94 9.09
N VAL A 191 -2.66 -16.68 9.58
CA VAL A 191 -1.45 -16.70 8.74
C VAL A 191 -1.21 -18.06 8.11
N LEU A 192 -1.46 -19.16 8.84
CA LEU A 192 -1.34 -20.51 8.27
C LEU A 192 -2.36 -20.71 7.14
N THR A 193 -3.61 -20.31 7.35
CA THR A 193 -4.69 -20.49 6.36
C THR A 193 -4.42 -19.68 5.09
N GLU A 194 -4.04 -18.41 5.23
CA GLU A 194 -3.65 -17.54 4.10
C GLU A 194 -2.43 -18.10 3.36
N ALA A 195 -1.40 -18.53 4.09
CA ALA A 195 -0.20 -19.13 3.47
C ALA A 195 -0.55 -20.39 2.68
N MET A 196 -1.43 -21.24 3.20
CA MET A 196 -1.86 -22.46 2.50
C MET A 196 -2.66 -22.14 1.24
N GLU A 197 -3.51 -21.11 1.24
CA GLU A 197 -4.21 -20.66 0.05
C GLU A 197 -3.23 -20.24 -1.05
N HIS A 198 -2.23 -19.42 -0.70
CA HIS A 198 -1.18 -19.02 -1.62
C HIS A 198 -0.36 -20.21 -2.16
N ILE A 199 0.01 -21.15 -1.28
CA ILE A 199 0.74 -22.37 -1.65
C ILE A 199 -0.09 -23.20 -2.65
N THR A 200 -1.37 -23.44 -2.35
CA THR A 200 -2.25 -24.26 -3.16
C THR A 200 -2.48 -23.66 -4.55
N GLN A 201 -2.63 -22.35 -4.64
CA GLN A 201 -2.67 -21.64 -5.93
C GLN A 201 -1.34 -21.77 -6.68
N ALA A 202 -0.21 -21.51 -6.03
CA ALA A 202 1.11 -21.60 -6.66
C ALA A 202 1.39 -22.99 -7.26
N ILE A 203 1.02 -24.04 -6.53
CA ILE A 203 1.11 -25.44 -6.98
C ILE A 203 0.19 -25.70 -8.18
N LEU A 204 -1.09 -25.30 -8.11
CA LEU A 204 -2.04 -25.51 -9.21
C LEU A 204 -1.56 -24.83 -10.50
N PHE A 205 -1.12 -23.58 -10.39
CA PHE A 205 -0.75 -22.76 -11.54
C PHE A 205 0.70 -22.98 -12.01
N GLN A 206 1.48 -23.85 -11.34
CA GLN A 206 2.89 -24.11 -11.65
C GLN A 206 3.67 -22.81 -11.81
N GLU A 207 3.58 -21.94 -10.79
CA GLU A 207 4.22 -20.61 -10.77
C GLU A 207 3.73 -19.62 -11.85
N ARG A 208 2.74 -19.96 -12.70
CA ARG A 208 2.04 -18.96 -13.51
C ARG A 208 1.18 -18.10 -12.60
N ARG A 209 1.81 -17.07 -12.02
CA ARG A 209 1.16 -16.14 -11.09
C ARG A 209 -0.09 -15.56 -11.73
N VAL A 210 -1.22 -15.77 -11.08
CA VAL A 210 -2.47 -15.06 -11.38
C VAL A 210 -2.37 -13.72 -10.67
N ASN A 211 -2.75 -12.63 -11.35
CA ASN A 211 -2.93 -11.33 -10.69
C ASN A 211 -3.98 -11.54 -9.60
N TYR A 212 -3.53 -11.51 -8.35
CA TYR A 212 -4.40 -11.64 -7.19
C TYR A 212 -5.25 -10.38 -7.08
N ASP A 213 -6.56 -10.53 -7.17
CA ASP A 213 -7.48 -9.56 -6.59
C ASP A 213 -7.41 -9.81 -5.08
N PRO A 214 -6.92 -8.86 -4.26
CA PRO A 214 -6.77 -9.08 -2.83
C PRO A 214 -8.11 -9.53 -2.24
N ALA A 215 -8.23 -10.83 -1.94
CA ALA A 215 -9.38 -11.34 -1.23
C ALA A 215 -9.39 -10.62 0.11
N SER A 216 -10.44 -9.79 0.31
CA SER A 216 -10.82 -9.08 1.53
C SER A 216 -9.86 -9.34 2.71
N ALA A 217 -8.77 -8.57 2.77
CA ALA A 217 -7.71 -8.79 3.74
C ALA A 217 -8.18 -8.36 5.13
N CYS A 218 -8.88 -9.26 5.80
CA CYS A 218 -9.43 -8.99 7.12
C CYS A 218 -8.35 -9.25 8.16
N VAL A 219 -7.88 -8.16 8.75
CA VAL A 219 -6.82 -8.17 9.74
C VAL A 219 -7.37 -8.69 11.07
N CYS A 220 -6.69 -9.67 11.64
CA CYS A 220 -6.98 -10.18 12.98
C CYS A 220 -6.95 -9.05 14.01
N PHE A 221 -7.91 -9.05 14.93
CA PHE A 221 -7.95 -8.10 16.05
C PHE A 221 -6.63 -8.03 16.81
N SER A 222 -6.02 -9.19 17.08
CA SER A 222 -4.76 -9.28 17.80
C SER A 222 -3.58 -8.73 16.98
N THR A 223 -3.51 -9.03 15.69
CA THR A 223 -2.48 -8.43 14.81
C THR A 223 -2.63 -6.92 14.74
N ASN A 224 -3.87 -6.41 14.62
CA ASN A 224 -4.14 -4.98 14.64
C ASN A 224 -3.70 -4.34 15.97
N ALA A 225 -3.98 -4.99 17.10
CA ALA A 225 -3.54 -4.54 18.42
C ALA A 225 -2.00 -4.50 18.55
N LEU A 226 -1.25 -5.38 17.86
CA LEU A 226 0.22 -5.29 17.84
C LEU A 226 0.70 -3.96 17.22
N VAL A 227 0.06 -3.51 16.13
CA VAL A 227 0.42 -2.28 15.42
C VAL A 227 -0.09 -1.04 16.14
N GLU A 228 -1.28 -1.07 16.74
CA GLU A 228 -1.85 0.06 17.51
C GLU A 228 -0.93 0.49 18.66
N ARG A 229 -0.26 -0.46 19.33
CA ARG A 229 0.73 -0.16 20.39
C ARG A 229 1.93 0.64 19.91
N LEU A 230 2.18 0.70 18.60
CA LEU A 230 3.29 1.45 18.01
C LEU A 230 2.91 2.88 17.61
N ALA A 231 1.67 3.31 17.91
CA ALA A 231 1.15 4.66 17.61
C ALA A 231 1.26 5.03 16.11
N TRP A 232 0.98 4.07 15.23
CA TRP A 232 0.97 4.30 13.79
C TRP A 232 -0.14 5.26 13.37
N CYS A 233 0.07 5.93 12.23
CA CYS A 233 -0.93 6.84 11.68
C CYS A 233 -2.19 6.06 11.23
N PRO A 234 -3.42 6.53 11.52
CA PRO A 234 -4.65 5.92 11.02
C PRO A 234 -4.68 5.75 9.50
N SER A 235 -4.11 6.71 8.76
CA SER A 235 -3.99 6.65 7.30
C SER A 235 -3.01 5.58 6.82
N GLU A 236 -1.94 5.32 7.58
CA GLU A 236 -1.00 4.24 7.26
C GLU A 236 -1.62 2.87 7.55
N LEU A 237 -2.32 2.74 8.67
CA LEU A 237 -3.05 1.51 9.00
C LEU A 237 -4.09 1.17 7.95
N ASN A 238 -4.90 2.15 7.54
CA ASN A 238 -5.90 1.95 6.50
C ASN A 238 -5.25 1.56 5.17
N LEU A 239 -4.15 2.21 4.77
CA LEU A 239 -3.39 1.83 3.56
C LEU A 239 -2.98 0.35 3.61
N LEU A 240 -2.41 -0.10 4.74
CA LEU A 240 -2.03 -1.49 4.90
C LEU A 240 -3.24 -2.41 4.77
N ARG A 241 -4.40 -2.05 5.37
CA ARG A 241 -5.61 -2.88 5.38
C ARG A 241 -6.15 -3.16 3.98
N LEU A 242 -5.82 -2.33 2.98
CA LEU A 242 -6.28 -2.53 1.60
C LEU A 242 -5.48 -3.59 0.83
N THR A 243 -4.27 -3.93 1.27
CA THR A 243 -3.35 -4.77 0.47
C THR A 243 -2.70 -5.89 1.29
N PHE A 244 -2.57 -5.72 2.60
CA PHE A 244 -1.77 -6.63 3.43
C PHE A 244 -2.65 -7.68 4.10
N ASP A 245 -2.23 -8.94 3.95
CA ASP A 245 -2.71 -10.09 4.71
C ASP A 245 -2.20 -10.08 6.17
N ASN A 246 -2.61 -11.04 6.99
CA ASN A 246 -2.17 -11.11 8.39
C ASN A 246 -0.65 -11.31 8.51
N SER A 247 -0.03 -12.00 7.55
CA SER A 247 1.42 -12.22 7.55
C SER A 247 2.21 -10.91 7.34
N SER A 248 1.77 -10.07 6.41
CA SER A 248 2.37 -8.77 6.12
C SER A 248 2.07 -7.74 7.20
N PHE A 249 0.86 -7.78 7.79
CA PHE A 249 0.54 -6.96 8.97
C PHE A 249 1.37 -7.32 10.20
N TYR A 250 1.56 -8.62 10.46
CA TYR A 250 2.45 -9.06 11.52
C TYR A 250 3.88 -8.58 11.26
N PHE A 251 4.39 -8.73 10.04
CA PHE A 251 5.70 -8.20 9.66
C PHE A 251 5.77 -6.68 9.90
N ALA A 252 4.75 -5.93 9.48
CA ALA A 252 4.65 -4.49 9.72
C ALA A 252 4.72 -4.12 11.22
N SER A 253 4.10 -4.93 12.08
CA SER A 253 4.15 -4.76 13.54
C SER A 253 5.54 -4.93 14.15
N LEU A 254 6.50 -5.49 13.42
CA LEU A 254 7.90 -5.61 13.86
C LEU A 254 8.72 -4.35 13.53
N LEU A 255 8.21 -3.44 12.68
CA LEU A 255 8.95 -2.23 12.29
C LEU A 255 8.71 -1.07 13.27
N LYS A 256 9.82 -0.55 13.80
CA LYS A 256 9.87 0.76 14.45
C LYS A 256 10.34 1.82 13.45
N ARG A 257 9.61 2.94 13.40
CA ARG A 257 9.87 4.06 12.48
C ARG A 257 9.97 5.37 13.23
N THR A 258 10.69 6.35 12.68
CA THR A 258 10.83 7.65 13.36
C THR A 258 9.55 8.48 13.24
N THR A 259 8.77 8.27 12.18
CA THR A 259 7.44 8.87 11.97
C THR A 259 6.44 8.54 13.09
N ASN A 260 6.62 7.41 13.80
CA ASN A 260 5.78 7.03 14.93
C ASN A 260 5.95 7.96 16.14
N LYS A 261 7.00 8.79 16.16
CA LYS A 261 7.21 9.81 17.22
C LYS A 261 6.39 11.08 16.99
N ALA A 262 5.88 11.30 15.77
CA ALA A 262 5.03 12.44 15.46
C ALA A 262 3.60 12.23 15.99
N SER A 263 2.89 13.33 16.24
CA SER A 263 1.47 13.24 16.62
C SER A 263 0.60 13.04 15.37
N HIS A 264 -0.15 11.93 15.36
CA HIS A 264 -1.11 11.58 14.30
C HIS A 264 -2.57 11.88 14.68
N ALA A 265 -2.81 12.64 15.75
CA ALA A 265 -4.15 12.89 16.29
C ALA A 265 -5.11 13.62 15.33
N LYS A 266 -4.58 14.33 14.32
CA LYS A 266 -5.36 15.03 13.30
C LYS A 266 -5.53 14.24 12.00
N CYS A 267 -4.86 13.09 11.88
CA CYS A 267 -4.91 12.28 10.67
C CYS A 267 -6.28 11.61 10.54
N THR A 268 -6.74 11.44 9.30
CA THR A 268 -7.94 10.64 8.99
C THR A 268 -7.52 9.23 8.53
N SER A 269 -8.48 8.37 8.25
CA SER A 269 -8.22 7.06 7.62
C SER A 269 -7.61 7.18 6.21
N ASN A 270 -7.75 8.31 5.53
CA ASN A 270 -7.29 8.48 4.15
C ASN A 270 -6.13 9.48 4.02
N LYS A 271 -5.95 10.40 4.99
CA LYS A 271 -4.91 11.44 4.92
C LYS A 271 -4.04 11.48 6.16
N CYS A 272 -2.72 11.41 5.95
CA CYS A 272 -1.74 11.72 6.98
C CYS A 272 -1.48 13.24 7.00
N LEU A 273 -1.86 13.90 8.10
CA LEU A 273 -1.73 15.36 8.28
C LEU A 273 -0.62 15.74 9.26
N ALA A 274 0.10 14.75 9.82
CA ALA A 274 1.15 14.97 10.84
C ALA A 274 2.36 15.78 10.32
N PHE A 275 2.53 15.86 9.00
CA PHE A 275 3.69 16.47 8.34
C PHE A 275 3.32 17.66 7.46
N GLU A 276 2.10 18.20 7.58
CA GLU A 276 1.71 19.41 6.88
C GLU A 276 2.44 20.62 7.44
N LEU A 277 2.99 21.45 6.54
CA LEU A 277 3.78 22.62 6.88
C LEU A 277 3.10 23.88 6.36
N LYS A 278 3.09 24.92 7.18
CA LYS A 278 2.81 26.28 6.71
C LYS A 278 4.09 26.90 6.19
N GLN A 279 4.10 27.26 4.91
CA GLN A 279 5.29 27.84 4.30
C GLN A 279 5.72 29.15 4.97
N SER A 280 4.79 29.96 5.47
CA SER A 280 5.08 31.23 6.14
C SER A 280 5.98 31.09 7.36
N ASP A 281 5.93 29.94 8.03
CA ASP A 281 6.58 29.71 9.31
C ASP A 281 7.71 28.65 9.17
N TYR A 282 8.03 28.26 7.94
CA TYR A 282 8.97 27.18 7.68
C TYR A 282 10.41 27.57 8.02
N GLN A 283 11.08 26.70 8.75
CA GLN A 283 12.50 26.80 9.07
C GLN A 283 13.24 25.58 8.53
N PRO A 284 14.32 25.77 7.73
CA PRO A 284 15.16 24.67 7.29
C PRO A 284 15.78 23.92 8.47
N GLY A 285 15.91 22.60 8.33
CA GLY A 285 16.51 21.74 9.35
C GLY A 285 18.03 21.67 9.20
N HIS A 286 18.72 21.60 10.33
CA HIS A 286 20.16 21.35 10.37
C HIS A 286 20.45 19.86 10.58
N LEU A 287 21.64 19.43 10.16
CA LEU A 287 22.11 18.08 10.46
C LEU A 287 22.37 17.92 11.96
N ARG A 288 22.25 16.68 12.45
CA ARG A 288 22.58 16.36 13.85
C ARG A 288 24.04 16.76 14.14
N GLY A 289 24.24 17.53 15.21
CA GLY A 289 25.56 18.04 15.59
C GLY A 289 25.98 19.34 14.92
N CYS A 290 25.07 20.02 14.21
CA CYS A 290 25.32 21.36 13.66
C CYS A 290 24.65 22.42 14.55
N ASP A 291 25.45 23.37 15.06
CA ASP A 291 25.01 24.45 15.95
C ASP A 291 24.40 25.65 15.20
N GLY A 292 23.68 25.42 14.11
CA GLY A 292 23.03 26.48 13.33
C GLY A 292 23.96 27.23 12.37
N CYS A 293 24.56 26.50 11.41
CA CYS A 293 25.42 27.11 10.39
C CYS A 293 24.71 28.16 9.53
N ARG A 294 25.46 29.05 8.86
CA ARG A 294 24.90 30.05 7.93
C ARG A 294 24.08 29.40 6.80
N ALA A 295 23.07 30.12 6.32
CA ALA A 295 22.35 29.79 5.10
C ALA A 295 23.18 30.17 3.87
N ILE A 296 23.10 29.36 2.82
CA ILE A 296 23.73 29.61 1.53
C ILE A 296 22.63 29.86 0.51
N SER A 297 22.60 31.05 -0.07
CA SER A 297 21.59 31.49 -1.03
C SER A 297 22.11 31.38 -2.46
N ILE A 298 21.20 31.12 -3.40
CA ILE A 298 21.49 31.21 -4.84
C ILE A 298 21.37 32.64 -5.36
N ASN A 299 22.01 32.92 -6.49
CA ASN A 299 21.82 34.19 -7.21
C ASN A 299 20.44 34.22 -7.88
N SER A 300 19.52 34.99 -7.30
CA SER A 300 18.14 35.08 -7.81
C SER A 300 18.04 35.69 -9.22
N ALA A 301 19.01 36.48 -9.65
CA ALA A 301 19.05 37.04 -11.01
C ALA A 301 19.40 35.97 -12.04
N GLU A 302 20.40 35.13 -11.76
CA GLU A 302 20.77 33.99 -12.62
C GLU A 302 19.61 32.97 -12.73
N LEU A 303 18.93 32.69 -11.61
CA LEU A 303 17.75 31.83 -11.58
C LEU A 303 16.65 32.35 -12.51
N ARG A 304 16.32 33.66 -12.40
CA ARG A 304 15.31 34.31 -13.25
C ARG A 304 15.73 34.32 -14.71
N GLN A 305 16.98 34.64 -15.01
CA GLN A 305 17.50 34.67 -16.38
C GLN A 305 17.29 33.33 -17.10
N ILE A 306 17.54 32.20 -16.43
CA ILE A 306 17.31 30.87 -17.03
C ILE A 306 15.82 30.62 -17.25
N LEU A 307 14.99 30.87 -16.23
CA LEU A 307 13.56 30.55 -16.25
C LEU A 307 12.76 31.45 -17.19
N GLU A 308 13.16 32.71 -17.36
CA GLU A 308 12.51 33.70 -18.21
C GLU A 308 13.09 33.73 -19.63
N SER A 309 14.07 32.88 -19.92
CA SER A 309 14.53 32.67 -21.29
C SER A 309 13.44 32.07 -22.19
N ASN A 310 13.53 32.37 -23.49
CA ASN A 310 12.64 31.81 -24.51
C ASN A 310 12.86 30.30 -24.75
N ASP A 311 13.86 29.69 -24.11
CA ASP A 311 14.08 28.26 -24.18
C ASP A 311 13.21 27.52 -23.14
N GLU A 312 12.12 26.93 -23.62
CA GLU A 312 11.19 26.14 -22.79
C GLU A 312 11.79 24.82 -22.28
N SER A 313 12.96 24.41 -22.78
CA SER A 313 13.71 23.25 -22.29
C SER A 313 14.74 23.61 -21.21
N ALA A 314 14.98 24.91 -20.98
CA ALA A 314 15.93 25.35 -19.98
C ALA A 314 15.35 25.23 -18.56
N TYR A 315 16.06 24.52 -17.69
CA TYR A 315 15.77 24.49 -16.26
C TYR A 315 17.04 24.77 -15.44
N PRO A 316 16.91 25.59 -14.38
CA PRO A 316 18.01 26.00 -13.52
C PRO A 316 18.53 24.82 -12.70
N ARG A 317 19.85 24.68 -12.63
CA ARG A 317 20.55 23.67 -11.84
C ARG A 317 21.67 24.33 -11.07
N VAL A 318 21.98 23.80 -9.90
CA VAL A 318 22.97 24.36 -8.98
C VAL A 318 24.25 23.55 -9.07
N LYS A 319 25.36 24.21 -9.42
CA LYS A 319 26.71 23.69 -9.22
C LYS A 319 27.16 24.06 -7.82
N ILE A 320 27.53 23.05 -7.04
CA ILE A 320 28.10 23.20 -5.69
C ILE A 320 29.61 23.04 -5.78
N THR A 321 30.32 24.12 -5.47
CA THR A 321 31.78 24.14 -5.32
C THR A 321 32.12 24.44 -3.87
N ILE A 322 33.06 23.67 -3.31
CA ILE A 322 33.64 23.93 -1.99
C ILE A 322 35.12 24.22 -2.25
N THR A 323 35.60 25.40 -1.84
CA THR A 323 36.99 25.81 -2.03
C THR A 323 37.90 25.10 -1.03
N ASP A 324 39.22 25.20 -1.23
CA ASP A 324 40.21 24.67 -0.27
C ASP A 324 40.09 25.34 1.12
N ASP A 325 39.56 26.56 1.17
CA ASP A 325 39.23 27.30 2.40
C ASP A 325 37.86 26.90 3.03
N ASP A 326 37.24 25.80 2.57
CA ASP A 326 35.91 25.31 2.98
C ASP A 326 34.75 26.30 2.72
N GLU A 327 34.93 27.22 1.77
CA GLU A 327 33.87 28.14 1.35
C GLU A 327 32.95 27.50 0.32
N ILE A 328 31.64 27.53 0.60
CA ILE A 328 30.59 27.01 -0.28
C ILE A 328 30.16 28.09 -1.26
N ASN A 329 30.27 27.79 -2.55
CA ASN A 329 29.78 28.63 -3.64
C ASN A 329 28.72 27.89 -4.45
N LEU A 330 27.58 28.56 -4.68
CA LEU A 330 26.49 28.08 -5.53
C LEU A 330 26.44 28.92 -6.80
N SER A 331 26.49 28.26 -7.96
CA SER A 331 26.32 28.91 -9.27
C SER A 331 25.25 28.20 -10.09
N MET A 332 24.53 28.95 -10.92
CA MET A 332 23.45 28.38 -11.73
C MET A 332 23.95 27.91 -13.10
N THR A 333 23.35 26.85 -13.62
CA THR A 333 23.59 26.36 -14.98
C THR A 333 22.31 25.77 -15.57
N ASN A 334 22.21 25.77 -16.90
CA ASN A 334 21.13 25.12 -17.65
C ASN A 334 21.70 24.15 -18.70
N THR A 335 22.93 23.67 -18.53
CA THR A 335 23.58 22.73 -19.46
C THR A 335 24.19 21.54 -18.73
N GLY A 336 24.43 20.45 -19.48
CA GLY A 336 25.05 19.22 -18.98
C GLY A 336 24.06 18.20 -18.41
N SER A 337 24.60 17.08 -17.92
CA SER A 337 23.84 16.09 -17.15
C SER A 337 23.69 16.56 -15.70
N TYR A 338 22.68 16.10 -14.98
CA TYR A 338 22.40 16.52 -13.61
C TYR A 338 21.59 15.48 -12.85
N ILE A 339 21.52 15.66 -11.53
CA ILE A 339 20.71 14.84 -10.61
C ILE A 339 19.57 15.70 -10.11
N ALA A 340 18.35 15.17 -10.11
CA ALA A 340 17.23 15.80 -9.42
C ALA A 340 17.11 15.23 -8.00
N ILE A 341 16.93 16.09 -7.01
CA ILE A 341 16.70 15.72 -5.62
C ILE A 341 15.21 15.85 -5.34
N SER A 342 14.55 14.70 -5.17
CA SER A 342 13.15 14.60 -4.77
C SER A 342 13.11 14.39 -3.26
N HIS A 343 12.45 15.28 -2.52
CA HIS A 343 12.62 15.34 -1.06
C HIS A 343 11.35 15.76 -0.32
N VAL A 344 11.35 15.53 1.00
CA VAL A 344 10.24 15.89 1.89
C VAL A 344 10.57 17.18 2.65
N TRP A 345 9.77 18.24 2.46
CA TRP A 345 10.02 19.52 3.14
C TRP A 345 10.01 19.42 4.67
N SER A 346 9.16 18.58 5.25
CA SER A 346 9.11 18.34 6.70
C SER A 346 10.38 17.70 7.28
N ASP A 347 11.32 17.28 6.42
CA ASP A 347 12.62 16.75 6.81
C ASP A 347 13.71 17.85 6.85
N GLY A 348 13.31 19.11 6.67
CA GLY A 348 14.20 20.26 6.83
C GLY A 348 14.95 20.70 5.57
N LEU A 349 14.57 20.20 4.39
CA LEU A 349 15.22 20.53 3.11
C LEU A 349 14.45 21.54 2.24
N GLY A 350 13.40 22.16 2.78
CA GLY A 350 12.68 23.29 2.18
C GLY A 350 13.47 24.60 2.27
N HIS A 351 12.95 25.66 1.64
CA HIS A 351 13.52 27.01 1.71
C HIS A 351 12.73 27.92 2.68
N PRO A 352 13.36 28.91 3.34
CA PRO A 352 12.66 29.88 4.17
C PRO A 352 11.81 30.85 3.32
N PRO A 353 10.82 31.55 3.90
CA PRO A 353 10.01 32.54 3.17
C PRO A 353 10.86 33.60 2.46
N GLY A 354 10.57 33.84 1.17
CA GLY A 354 11.17 34.93 0.39
C GLY A 354 12.64 34.74 -0.02
N VAL A 355 13.28 33.61 0.31
CA VAL A 355 14.69 33.36 -0.07
C VAL A 355 14.89 31.91 -0.50
N ASN A 356 15.50 31.70 -1.67
CA ASN A 356 15.99 30.40 -2.12
C ASN A 356 17.36 30.09 -1.49
N SER A 357 17.36 29.45 -0.32
CA SER A 357 18.57 29.11 0.43
C SER A 357 18.43 27.82 1.21
N LEU A 358 19.56 27.16 1.49
CA LEU A 358 19.65 26.01 2.39
C LEU A 358 20.79 26.20 3.41
N PRO A 359 20.71 25.59 4.61
CA PRO A 359 21.83 25.56 5.55
C PRO A 359 23.10 24.98 4.93
N ALA A 360 24.27 25.56 5.23
CA ALA A 360 25.57 25.09 4.74
C ALA A 360 25.81 23.59 5.00
N CYS A 361 25.38 23.06 6.15
CA CYS A 361 25.48 21.63 6.45
C CYS A 361 24.65 20.77 5.49
N GLN A 362 23.46 21.21 5.09
CA GLN A 362 22.63 20.49 4.12
C GLN A 362 23.25 20.57 2.72
N VAL A 363 23.79 21.72 2.33
CA VAL A 363 24.49 21.86 1.04
C VAL A 363 25.70 20.93 0.95
N ARG A 364 26.51 20.85 2.02
CA ARG A 364 27.62 19.87 2.09
C ARG A 364 27.14 18.43 2.00
N ARG A 365 26.04 18.09 2.69
CA ARG A 365 25.43 16.76 2.57
C ARG A 365 24.96 16.47 1.15
N LEU A 366 24.28 17.40 0.48
CA LEU A 366 23.87 17.22 -0.92
C LEU A 366 25.09 16.97 -1.81
N LYS A 367 26.19 17.68 -1.62
CA LYS A 367 27.44 17.43 -2.35
C LYS A 367 28.02 16.03 -2.05
N SER A 368 28.06 15.61 -0.78
CA SER A 368 28.51 14.26 -0.38
C SER A 368 27.68 13.17 -1.04
N LEU A 369 26.35 13.31 -1.06
CA LEU A 369 25.45 12.34 -1.69
C LEU A 369 25.72 12.18 -3.19
N VAL A 370 26.04 13.28 -3.88
CA VAL A 370 26.41 13.27 -5.30
C VAL A 370 27.77 12.61 -5.52
N MET A 371 28.74 12.87 -4.64
CA MET A 371 30.07 12.25 -4.70
C MET A 371 30.01 10.74 -4.46
N GLU A 372 29.31 10.30 -3.41
CA GLU A 372 29.12 8.88 -3.07
C GLU A 372 28.47 8.08 -4.19
N ALA A 373 27.66 8.74 -5.03
CA ALA A 373 27.02 8.13 -6.19
C ALA A 373 27.95 8.02 -7.43
N GLY A 374 29.21 8.45 -7.34
CA GLY A 374 30.13 8.49 -8.48
C GLY A 374 29.78 9.59 -9.50
N LEU A 375 29.11 10.66 -9.05
CA LEU A 375 28.60 11.73 -9.91
C LEU A 375 29.23 13.10 -9.59
N GLU A 376 30.50 13.09 -9.16
CA GLU A 376 31.25 14.18 -8.50
C GLU A 376 31.11 15.60 -9.08
N GLN A 377 30.94 15.71 -10.40
CA GLN A 377 30.86 16.97 -11.15
C GLN A 377 29.45 17.35 -11.60
N SER A 378 28.44 16.53 -11.26
CA SER A 378 27.07 16.75 -11.72
C SER A 378 26.43 17.88 -10.90
N PRO A 379 25.89 18.92 -11.55
CA PRO A 379 25.01 19.86 -10.88
C PRO A 379 23.76 19.13 -10.36
N ILE A 380 23.11 19.73 -9.38
CA ILE A 380 21.86 19.22 -8.83
C ILE A 380 20.69 20.13 -9.19
N TRP A 381 19.51 19.55 -9.24
CA TRP A 381 18.26 20.27 -9.18
C TRP A 381 17.59 19.94 -7.85
N ILE A 382 17.14 20.95 -7.11
CA ILE A 382 16.28 20.79 -5.93
C ILE A 382 15.32 21.99 -5.93
N ASP A 383 14.03 21.74 -5.76
CA ASP A 383 12.98 22.76 -5.80
C ASP A 383 13.25 23.92 -4.84
N SER A 384 13.78 23.66 -3.65
CA SER A 384 14.16 24.68 -2.67
C SER A 384 15.13 25.74 -3.19
N LEU A 385 15.98 25.40 -4.15
CA LEU A 385 16.94 26.34 -4.76
C LEU A 385 16.57 26.72 -6.21
N CYS A 386 15.90 25.83 -6.93
CA CYS A 386 15.62 25.96 -8.36
C CYS A 386 14.21 26.46 -8.70
N VAL A 387 13.29 26.52 -7.74
CA VAL A 387 11.94 27.08 -7.91
C VAL A 387 11.86 28.42 -7.18
N PRO A 388 11.60 29.54 -7.87
CA PRO A 388 11.54 30.85 -7.23
C PRO A 388 10.56 30.92 -6.05
N CYS A 389 11.04 31.46 -4.93
CA CYS A 389 10.21 31.72 -3.75
C CYS A 389 9.09 32.72 -4.07
N ASP A 390 9.39 33.76 -4.84
CA ASP A 390 8.47 34.85 -5.19
C ASP A 390 7.54 34.47 -6.33
N SER A 391 6.31 34.99 -6.32
CA SER A 391 5.40 34.88 -7.46
C SER A 391 5.93 35.67 -8.66
N GLY A 392 5.55 35.26 -9.88
CA GLY A 392 5.98 35.94 -11.10
C GLY A 392 6.15 34.99 -12.29
N LEU A 393 6.70 35.52 -13.40
CA LEU A 393 6.92 34.77 -14.62
C LEU A 393 7.89 33.60 -14.40
N ALA A 394 9.06 33.85 -13.77
CA ALA A 394 10.01 32.80 -13.43
C ALA A 394 9.37 31.63 -12.66
N LYS A 395 8.52 31.90 -11.66
CA LYS A 395 7.84 30.83 -10.89
C LYS A 395 6.84 30.06 -11.74
N ARG A 396 6.05 30.75 -12.58
CA ARG A 396 5.13 30.10 -13.51
C ARG A 396 5.89 29.20 -14.50
N ASN A 397 7.01 29.68 -15.03
CA ASN A 397 7.85 28.90 -15.94
C ASN A 397 8.49 27.70 -15.23
N ALA A 398 8.96 27.87 -13.99
CA ALA A 398 9.49 26.77 -13.19
C ALA A 398 8.43 25.69 -12.96
N LEU A 399 7.23 26.10 -12.50
CA LEU A 399 6.11 25.18 -12.31
C LEU A 399 5.78 24.48 -13.63
N GLY A 400 5.59 25.22 -14.72
CA GLY A 400 5.29 24.70 -16.06
C GLY A 400 6.28 23.64 -16.58
N ARG A 401 7.53 23.67 -16.11
CA ARG A 401 8.62 22.78 -16.55
C ARG A 401 8.91 21.62 -15.58
N MET A 402 8.18 21.50 -14.45
CA MET A 402 8.47 20.53 -13.37
C MET A 402 8.67 19.09 -13.86
N ALA A 403 7.72 18.53 -14.62
CA ALA A 403 7.85 17.15 -15.10
C ALA A 403 9.08 16.91 -15.97
N LYS A 404 9.42 17.89 -16.83
CA LYS A 404 10.60 17.80 -17.69
C LYS A 404 11.90 17.76 -16.88
N VAL A 405 11.93 18.31 -15.67
CA VAL A 405 13.09 18.20 -14.78
C VAL A 405 13.31 16.73 -14.41
N TYR A 406 12.30 16.09 -13.82
CA TYR A 406 12.48 14.72 -13.32
C TYR A 406 12.62 13.69 -14.44
N THR A 407 11.92 13.87 -15.57
CA THR A 407 12.07 13.01 -16.76
C THR A 407 13.47 13.06 -17.37
N ASN A 408 14.09 14.24 -17.43
CA ASN A 408 15.40 14.42 -18.08
C ASN A 408 16.59 14.33 -17.12
N ALA A 409 16.35 14.18 -15.82
CA ALA A 409 17.41 13.96 -14.84
C ALA A 409 18.09 12.62 -15.11
N LYS A 410 19.43 12.57 -14.96
CA LYS A 410 20.19 11.31 -15.07
C LYS A 410 19.79 10.35 -13.95
N ASN A 411 19.59 10.89 -12.75
CA ASN A 411 19.07 10.19 -11.60
C ASN A 411 18.14 11.10 -10.81
N VAL A 412 17.09 10.51 -10.24
CA VAL A 412 16.19 11.18 -9.28
C VAL A 412 16.43 10.55 -7.91
N PHE A 413 17.05 11.31 -7.01
CA PHE A 413 17.39 10.83 -5.67
C PHE A 413 16.25 11.16 -4.71
N VAL A 414 15.62 10.13 -4.17
CA VAL A 414 14.59 10.25 -3.14
C VAL A 414 15.24 10.35 -1.77
N LEU A 415 15.02 11.48 -1.09
CA LEU A 415 15.48 11.73 0.27
C LEU A 415 14.30 11.76 1.25
N ASP A 416 14.26 10.76 2.14
CA ASP A 416 13.35 10.66 3.27
C ASP A 416 14.15 10.29 4.53
N SER A 417 13.92 11.00 5.62
CA SER A 417 14.66 10.83 6.88
C SER A 417 14.50 9.46 7.53
N ASP A 418 13.38 8.76 7.36
CA ASP A 418 13.23 7.37 7.81
C ASP A 418 14.16 6.45 7.00
N LEU A 419 14.20 6.61 5.68
CA LEU A 419 15.01 5.79 4.78
C LEU A 419 16.51 6.04 4.99
N VAL A 420 16.92 7.30 5.13
CA VAL A 420 18.32 7.66 5.39
C VAL A 420 18.80 7.16 6.76
N SER A 421 17.91 6.78 7.67
CA SER A 421 18.26 6.26 8.99
C SER A 421 18.54 4.76 9.04
N ILE A 422 18.30 4.02 7.95
CA ILE A 422 18.49 2.56 7.89
C ILE A 422 19.47 2.16 6.77
N PRO A 423 20.26 1.09 6.97
CA PRO A 423 21.19 0.59 5.95
C PRO A 423 20.47 -0.12 4.81
N SER A 424 21.04 -0.05 3.61
CA SER A 424 20.54 -0.77 2.42
C SER A 424 20.73 -2.28 2.46
N SER A 425 21.41 -2.79 3.50
CA SER A 425 21.61 -4.23 3.76
C SER A 425 20.44 -4.90 4.49
N CYS A 426 19.40 -4.15 4.86
CA CYS A 426 18.13 -4.72 5.33
C CYS A 426 17.52 -5.66 4.28
N CYS A 427 16.65 -6.56 4.71
CA CYS A 427 15.94 -7.44 3.79
C CYS A 427 14.99 -6.65 2.86
N ASN A 428 14.69 -7.22 1.68
CA ASN A 428 13.87 -6.52 0.68
C ASN A 428 12.46 -6.21 1.18
N GLU A 429 11.88 -7.08 2.02
CA GLU A 429 10.61 -6.91 2.71
C GLU A 429 10.60 -5.63 3.56
N GLU A 430 11.66 -5.41 4.35
CA GLU A 430 11.80 -4.22 5.18
C GLU A 430 12.02 -2.96 4.32
N LEU A 431 12.90 -3.05 3.31
CA LEU A 431 13.19 -1.92 2.43
C LEU A 431 11.94 -1.46 1.67
N LEU A 432 11.21 -2.40 1.05
CA LEU A 432 9.97 -2.10 0.31
C LEU A 432 8.90 -1.52 1.23
N LEU A 433 8.69 -2.12 2.40
CA LEU A 433 7.70 -1.63 3.36
C LEU A 433 8.03 -0.22 3.85
N ARG A 434 9.30 0.06 4.17
CA ARG A 434 9.73 1.41 4.60
C ARG A 434 9.58 2.42 3.48
N ILE A 435 9.88 2.06 2.23
CA ILE A 435 9.64 2.95 1.08
C ILE A 435 8.14 3.23 0.94
N ALA A 436 7.29 2.19 0.93
CA ALA A 436 5.84 2.32 0.74
C ALA A 436 5.18 3.19 1.82
N LEU A 437 5.70 3.16 3.04
CA LEU A 437 5.17 3.92 4.16
C LEU A 437 5.89 5.26 4.40
N SER A 438 6.95 5.57 3.64
CA SER A 438 7.72 6.81 3.78
C SER A 438 6.86 8.07 3.66
N LYS A 439 7.31 9.19 4.22
CA LYS A 439 6.62 10.49 4.08
C LYS A 439 6.61 10.92 2.62
N TRP A 440 7.63 10.54 1.87
CA TRP A 440 7.69 10.74 0.43
C TRP A 440 6.50 10.12 -0.30
N MET A 441 6.01 8.94 0.10
CA MET A 441 4.82 8.32 -0.50
C MET A 441 3.49 9.04 -0.15
N ARG A 442 3.51 10.04 0.73
CA ARG A 442 2.31 10.72 1.24
C ARG A 442 2.08 12.12 0.68
N ARG A 443 2.99 12.65 -0.13
CA ARG A 443 2.85 14.00 -0.71
C ARG A 443 2.38 13.95 -2.15
N LEU A 444 1.61 14.95 -2.57
CA LEU A 444 1.12 15.04 -3.95
C LEU A 444 2.28 15.18 -4.96
N TRP A 445 3.14 16.18 -4.80
CA TRP A 445 4.23 16.45 -5.76
C TRP A 445 5.16 15.25 -5.93
N THR A 446 5.55 14.58 -4.85
CA THR A 446 6.44 13.41 -4.91
C THR A 446 5.88 12.25 -5.73
N LEU A 447 4.56 12.15 -5.91
CA LEU A 447 3.96 11.20 -6.84
C LEU A 447 4.39 11.51 -8.28
N GLU A 448 4.24 12.76 -8.68
CA GLU A 448 4.62 13.23 -10.01
C GLU A 448 6.11 12.99 -10.25
N GLU A 449 6.96 13.44 -9.33
CA GLU A 449 8.42 13.27 -9.38
C GLU A 449 8.83 11.81 -9.56
N GLY A 450 8.18 10.91 -8.81
CA GLY A 450 8.46 9.48 -8.86
C GLY A 450 7.93 8.78 -10.10
N VAL A 451 6.76 9.19 -10.61
CA VAL A 451 6.15 8.57 -11.80
C VAL A 451 6.85 9.03 -13.07
N VAL A 452 7.09 10.34 -13.25
CA VAL A 452 7.73 10.85 -14.47
C VAL A 452 9.25 10.59 -14.49
N GLY A 453 9.88 10.44 -13.31
CA GLY A 453 11.29 10.11 -13.13
C GLY A 453 11.56 8.61 -12.96
N ARG A 454 10.55 7.74 -13.15
CA ARG A 454 10.57 6.33 -12.76
C ARG A 454 11.80 5.54 -13.21
N SER A 455 12.25 5.73 -14.45
CA SER A 455 13.39 4.99 -15.02
C SER A 455 14.72 5.28 -14.34
N ASN A 456 14.82 6.41 -13.65
CA ASN A 456 16.05 6.94 -13.06
C ASN A 456 15.95 7.11 -11.53
N LEU A 457 14.89 6.58 -10.92
CA LEU A 457 14.56 6.77 -9.51
C LEU A 457 15.44 5.92 -8.59
N LEU A 458 16.10 6.56 -7.63
CA LEU A 458 16.96 5.92 -6.63
C LEU A 458 16.58 6.38 -5.22
N PHE A 459 16.35 5.44 -4.30
CA PHE A 459 16.04 5.70 -2.90
C PHE A 459 17.32 5.75 -2.07
N ARG A 460 17.56 6.87 -1.38
CA ARG A 460 18.74 7.01 -0.51
C ARG A 460 18.50 6.37 0.86
N PHE A 461 19.34 5.40 1.18
CA PHE A 461 19.46 4.80 2.51
C PHE A 461 20.66 5.38 3.27
N GLN A 462 21.00 4.84 4.44
CA GLN A 462 22.11 5.33 5.26
C GLN A 462 23.45 5.31 4.51
N ASP A 463 23.73 4.22 3.79
CA ASP A 463 25.01 3.88 3.18
C ASP A 463 25.06 4.17 1.67
N ARG A 464 23.98 3.92 0.92
CA ARG A 464 23.94 4.14 -0.53
C ARG A 464 22.54 4.45 -1.05
N ALA A 465 22.47 4.91 -2.30
CA ALA A 465 21.22 5.00 -3.05
C ALA A 465 21.03 3.73 -3.90
N ILE A 466 19.84 3.14 -3.87
CA ILE A 466 19.50 1.94 -4.66
C ILE A 466 18.20 2.16 -5.45
N PRO A 467 18.00 1.48 -6.59
CA PRO A 467 16.68 1.42 -7.23
C PRO A 467 15.67 0.73 -6.30
N LEU A 468 14.40 0.76 -6.68
CA LEU A 468 13.36 0.01 -5.98
C LEU A 468 13.78 -1.48 -5.83
N PRO A 469 13.80 -2.05 -4.62
CA PRO A 469 14.22 -3.44 -4.41
C PRO A 469 13.37 -4.42 -5.24
N ALA A 470 14.00 -5.47 -5.76
CA ALA A 470 13.27 -6.53 -6.45
C ALA A 470 12.52 -7.41 -5.44
N VAL A 471 11.36 -7.90 -5.86
CA VAL A 471 10.61 -8.91 -5.11
C VAL A 471 11.36 -10.23 -5.17
N ASN A 472 11.33 -11.00 -4.10
CA ASN A 472 11.84 -12.36 -4.12
C ASN A 472 10.95 -13.24 -5.04
N ALA A 473 11.56 -14.05 -5.88
CA ALA A 473 10.84 -14.92 -6.79
C ALA A 473 10.10 -16.05 -6.05
N SER A 474 10.50 -16.36 -4.81
CA SER A 474 9.87 -17.41 -4.00
C SER A 474 8.38 -17.11 -3.77
N PHE A 475 7.52 -18.06 -4.11
CA PHE A 475 6.09 -17.98 -3.80
C PHE A 475 5.78 -18.09 -2.31
N THR A 476 6.78 -18.41 -1.48
CA THR A 476 6.68 -18.37 -0.02
C THR A 476 6.92 -16.97 0.57
N ASP A 477 7.33 -15.98 -0.25
CA ASP A 477 7.63 -14.62 0.17
C ASP A 477 6.48 -13.65 -0.16
N ASN A 478 5.34 -13.85 0.51
CA ASN A 478 4.14 -13.03 0.32
C ASN A 478 4.32 -11.57 0.80
N VAL A 479 5.19 -11.34 1.78
CA VAL A 479 5.40 -10.01 2.35
C VAL A 479 6.04 -9.07 1.33
N SER A 480 7.13 -9.47 0.67
CA SER A 480 7.74 -8.64 -0.37
C SER A 480 6.79 -8.41 -1.56
N ILE A 481 5.98 -9.42 -1.91
CA ILE A 481 4.96 -9.32 -2.96
C ILE A 481 3.91 -8.28 -2.59
N ASN A 482 3.30 -8.37 -1.40
CA ASN A 482 2.27 -7.42 -0.96
C ASN A 482 2.83 -5.99 -0.85
N CYS A 483 4.07 -5.84 -0.39
CA CYS A 483 4.75 -4.55 -0.39
C CYS A 483 4.95 -3.99 -1.80
N MET A 484 5.33 -4.84 -2.77
CA MET A 484 5.48 -4.42 -4.16
C MET A 484 4.14 -4.11 -4.82
N THR A 485 3.09 -4.90 -4.56
CA THR A 485 1.73 -4.62 -5.03
C THR A 485 1.28 -3.24 -4.56
N LEU A 486 1.48 -2.95 -3.27
CA LEU A 486 1.22 -1.63 -2.69
C LEU A 486 2.03 -0.54 -3.40
N MET A 487 3.34 -0.77 -3.62
CA MET A 487 4.20 0.17 -4.35
C MET A 487 3.72 0.42 -5.78
N LEU A 488 3.34 -0.62 -6.52
CA LEU A 488 2.86 -0.49 -7.90
C LEU A 488 1.50 0.18 -7.99
N GLN A 489 0.67 0.05 -6.95
CA GLN A 489 -0.62 0.71 -6.86
C GLN A 489 -0.48 2.22 -6.57
N TYR A 490 0.41 2.61 -5.65
CA TYR A 490 0.55 4.00 -5.18
C TYR A 490 1.76 4.76 -5.76
N LEU A 491 2.56 4.09 -6.59
CA LEU A 491 3.57 4.65 -7.48
C LEU A 491 3.48 3.91 -8.84
N PRO A 492 2.44 4.17 -9.64
CA PRO A 492 2.12 3.37 -10.81
C PRO A 492 3.08 3.61 -11.96
N ALA A 493 3.34 2.54 -12.73
CA ALA A 493 4.00 2.64 -14.03
C ALA A 493 3.02 3.09 -15.12
N LYS A 494 1.74 2.72 -14.96
CA LYS A 494 0.66 3.05 -15.89
C LYS A 494 0.10 4.43 -15.57
N THR A 495 0.04 5.29 -16.56
CA THR A 495 -0.40 6.70 -16.43
C THR A 495 -1.77 6.91 -17.06
N ASP A 496 -2.76 6.08 -16.67
CA ASP A 496 -4.16 6.30 -16.99
C ASP A 496 -4.90 6.94 -15.79
N ILE A 497 -6.07 7.53 -16.03
CA ILE A 497 -6.80 8.29 -15.01
C ILE A 497 -7.17 7.47 -13.78
N VAL A 498 -7.49 6.17 -13.93
CA VAL A 498 -7.87 5.29 -12.81
C VAL A 498 -6.63 4.96 -11.97
N SER A 499 -5.50 4.66 -12.61
CA SER A 499 -4.22 4.45 -11.93
C SER A 499 -3.77 5.70 -11.17
N VAL A 500 -3.93 6.89 -11.76
CA VAL A 500 -3.58 8.16 -11.10
C VAL A 500 -4.50 8.43 -9.91
N ILE A 501 -5.83 8.30 -10.06
CA ILE A 501 -6.79 8.47 -8.96
C ILE A 501 -6.45 7.55 -7.79
N THR A 502 -6.15 6.28 -8.09
CA THR A 502 -5.72 5.31 -7.09
C THR A 502 -4.49 5.81 -6.33
N ALA A 503 -3.46 6.27 -7.05
CA ALA A 503 -2.22 6.75 -6.45
C ALA A 503 -2.37 8.04 -5.61
N LEU A 504 -3.43 8.82 -5.82
CA LEU A 504 -3.74 10.04 -5.06
C LEU A 504 -4.37 9.75 -3.69
N HIS A 505 -5.04 8.60 -3.52
CA HIS A 505 -5.87 8.26 -2.35
C HIS A 505 -5.26 8.69 -1.02
N PHE A 506 -4.02 8.27 -0.77
CA PHE A 506 -3.32 8.44 0.50
C PHE A 506 -2.34 9.62 0.54
N ARG A 507 -2.49 10.56 -0.39
CA ARG A 507 -1.60 11.73 -0.52
C ARG A 507 -2.27 13.01 -0.07
N SER A 508 -1.49 13.95 0.46
CA SER A 508 -1.95 15.28 0.84
C SER A 508 -1.12 16.38 0.17
N THR A 509 -1.71 17.57 0.13
CA THR A 509 -1.06 18.81 -0.30
C THR A 509 -1.55 19.96 0.57
N THR A 510 -0.67 20.91 0.88
CA THR A 510 -1.04 22.15 1.56
C THR A 510 -1.55 23.22 0.58
N ARG A 511 -1.52 22.94 -0.72
CA ARG A 511 -1.91 23.85 -1.81
C ARG A 511 -2.77 23.09 -2.82
N ASN A 512 -4.09 23.24 -2.72
CA ASN A 512 -5.03 22.54 -3.59
C ASN A 512 -4.82 22.88 -5.07
N GLY A 513 -4.35 24.10 -5.38
CA GLY A 513 -4.01 24.51 -6.76
C GLY A 513 -2.97 23.62 -7.46
N ASP A 514 -2.18 22.84 -6.70
CA ASP A 514 -1.15 21.96 -7.25
C ASP A 514 -1.71 20.64 -7.78
N GLU A 515 -2.91 20.23 -7.34
CA GLU A 515 -3.57 18.99 -7.76
C GLU A 515 -3.69 18.85 -9.28
N PRO A 516 -4.32 19.78 -10.01
CA PRO A 516 -4.46 19.65 -11.46
C PRO A 516 -3.13 19.71 -12.22
N LEU A 517 -2.10 20.34 -11.63
CA LEU A 517 -0.75 20.36 -12.22
C LEU A 517 -0.13 18.96 -12.14
N CYS A 518 -0.10 18.36 -10.94
CA CYS A 518 0.49 17.04 -10.72
C CYS A 518 -0.21 15.97 -11.57
N ILE A 519 -1.55 15.98 -11.59
CA ILE A 519 -2.34 15.04 -12.41
C ILE A 519 -2.02 15.24 -13.89
N GLY A 520 -2.01 16.49 -14.36
CA GLY A 520 -1.72 16.79 -15.76
C GLY A 520 -0.32 16.34 -16.18
N TYR A 521 0.70 16.54 -15.33
CA TYR A 521 2.06 16.05 -15.58
C TYR A 521 2.14 14.54 -15.70
N ILE A 522 1.57 13.81 -14.74
CA ILE A 522 1.58 12.34 -14.77
C ILE A 522 0.88 11.81 -16.02
N LEU A 523 -0.19 12.47 -16.45
CA LEU A 523 -0.95 12.11 -17.64
C LEU A 523 -0.35 12.67 -18.94
N GLY A 524 0.81 13.34 -18.89
CA GLY A 524 1.48 13.89 -20.07
C GLY A 524 0.68 14.98 -20.80
N LEU A 525 -0.05 15.82 -20.06
CA LEU A 525 -0.80 16.96 -20.57
C LEU A 525 0.06 18.24 -20.54
N ASP A 526 -0.21 19.18 -21.45
CA ASP A 526 0.38 20.52 -21.39
C ASP A 526 -0.38 21.38 -20.38
N VAL A 527 0.15 21.50 -19.18
CA VAL A 527 -0.46 22.26 -18.07
C VAL A 527 -0.06 23.74 -18.04
N SER A 528 0.66 24.24 -19.06
CA SER A 528 1.17 25.62 -19.09
C SER A 528 0.06 26.66 -18.85
N TYR A 529 -1.13 26.43 -19.41
CA TYR A 529 -2.29 27.28 -19.18
C TYR A 529 -2.87 27.12 -17.77
N ILE A 530 -2.92 25.90 -17.21
CA ILE A 530 -3.37 25.66 -15.83
C ILE A 530 -2.55 26.47 -14.82
N VAL A 531 -1.22 26.55 -15.02
CA VAL A 531 -0.32 27.31 -14.13
C VAL A 531 -0.71 28.79 -14.03
N SER A 532 -1.23 29.36 -15.12
CA SER A 532 -1.64 30.78 -15.19
C SER A 532 -2.99 31.08 -14.53
N ILE A 533 -3.79 30.05 -14.22
CA ILE A 533 -5.10 30.21 -13.61
C ILE A 533 -4.93 30.33 -12.09
N GLU A 534 -5.57 31.32 -11.46
CA GLU A 534 -5.50 31.49 -9.99
C GLU A 534 -6.56 30.67 -9.24
N VAL A 535 -7.76 30.56 -9.81
CA VAL A 535 -8.91 29.92 -9.15
C VAL A 535 -8.82 28.39 -9.30
N PHE A 536 -8.84 27.67 -8.18
CA PHE A 536 -8.74 26.21 -8.13
C PHE A 536 -9.76 25.51 -9.05
N ASP A 537 -11.05 25.82 -8.94
CA ASP A 537 -12.09 25.16 -9.75
C ASP A 537 -11.88 25.38 -11.26
N LYS A 538 -11.30 26.52 -11.64
CA LYS A 538 -10.95 26.80 -13.05
C LYS A 538 -9.73 26.00 -13.50
N ARG A 539 -8.78 25.70 -12.61
CA ARG A 539 -7.66 24.79 -12.90
C ARG A 539 -8.16 23.36 -13.13
N MET A 540 -9.07 22.88 -12.29
CA MET A 540 -9.70 21.56 -12.44
C MET A 540 -10.57 21.49 -13.70
N LEU A 541 -11.33 22.54 -14.01
CA LEU A 541 -12.06 22.65 -15.27
C LEU A 541 -11.12 22.51 -16.47
N GLU A 542 -9.99 23.22 -16.47
CA GLU A 542 -9.02 23.13 -17.56
C GLU A 542 -8.38 21.73 -17.65
N LEU A 543 -8.08 21.08 -16.52
CA LEU A 543 -7.62 19.70 -16.51
C LEU A 543 -8.62 18.78 -17.23
N TYR A 544 -9.92 18.89 -16.94
CA TYR A 544 -10.95 18.09 -17.62
C TYR A 544 -11.08 18.43 -19.11
N CYS A 545 -10.91 19.69 -19.50
CA CYS A 545 -10.83 20.09 -20.91
C CYS A 545 -9.65 19.41 -21.61
N LEU A 546 -8.45 19.41 -21.01
CA LEU A 546 -7.26 18.76 -21.56
C LEU A 546 -7.42 17.24 -21.63
N LEU A 547 -7.98 16.63 -20.59
CA LEU A 547 -8.33 15.21 -20.58
C LEU A 547 -9.27 14.86 -21.74
N THR A 548 -10.36 15.63 -21.92
CA THR A 548 -11.33 15.43 -23.00
C THR A 548 -10.70 15.52 -24.39
N LYS A 549 -9.76 16.47 -24.58
CA LYS A 549 -9.01 16.60 -25.84
C LYS A 549 -8.13 15.38 -26.12
N LYS A 550 -7.57 14.76 -25.08
CA LYS A 550 -6.71 13.57 -25.19
C LYS A 550 -7.54 12.30 -25.39
N ASP A 551 -8.56 12.10 -24.56
CA ASP A 551 -9.54 11.02 -24.63
C ASP A 551 -10.84 11.51 -23.98
N PRO A 552 -11.96 11.57 -24.72
CA PRO A 552 -13.24 12.00 -24.16
C PRO A 552 -13.88 10.94 -23.25
N SER A 553 -13.28 9.76 -23.07
CA SER A 553 -13.79 8.69 -22.23
C SER A 553 -13.44 8.93 -20.75
N PHE A 554 -14.43 8.76 -19.87
CA PHE A 554 -14.25 8.91 -18.43
C PHE A 554 -14.91 7.76 -17.67
N PRO A 555 -14.45 7.46 -16.44
CA PRO A 555 -15.19 6.59 -15.54
C PRO A 555 -16.59 7.17 -15.28
N PHE A 556 -17.64 6.44 -15.65
CA PHE A 556 -19.03 6.88 -15.43
C PHE A 556 -19.33 7.06 -13.93
N GLN A 557 -18.56 6.39 -13.08
CA GLN A 557 -18.60 6.44 -11.62
C GLN A 557 -18.43 7.85 -11.07
N PHE A 558 -17.79 8.77 -11.80
CA PHE A 558 -17.65 10.18 -11.41
C PHE A 558 -19.00 10.85 -11.09
N LEU A 559 -20.09 10.40 -11.72
CA LEU A 559 -21.45 10.85 -11.45
C LEU A 559 -21.90 10.57 -10.01
N PHE A 560 -21.39 9.50 -9.40
CA PHE A 560 -21.86 8.95 -8.15
C PHE A 560 -20.86 9.09 -7.01
N THR A 561 -19.72 9.75 -7.24
CA THR A 561 -18.77 9.96 -6.15
C THR A 561 -19.30 10.97 -5.14
N ASP A 562 -18.91 10.82 -3.87
CA ASP A 562 -19.35 11.72 -2.79
C ASP A 562 -18.71 13.11 -2.87
N GLU A 563 -17.55 13.25 -3.54
CA GLU A 563 -16.91 14.54 -3.77
C GLU A 563 -17.82 15.51 -4.54
N GLY A 564 -17.87 16.76 -4.08
CA GLY A 564 -18.65 17.83 -4.71
C GLY A 564 -18.28 18.02 -6.19
N LYS A 565 -19.22 18.41 -7.04
CA LYS A 565 -18.98 18.58 -8.48
C LYS A 565 -18.61 20.01 -8.86
N LEU A 566 -17.97 20.19 -10.01
CA LEU A 566 -17.76 21.51 -10.59
C LEU A 566 -19.11 22.20 -10.95
N ASN A 567 -19.15 23.52 -10.90
CA ASN A 567 -20.33 24.30 -11.28
C ASN A 567 -20.33 24.77 -12.75
N TYR A 568 -19.33 24.34 -13.54
CA TYR A 568 -19.10 24.79 -14.91
C TYR A 568 -19.62 23.78 -15.93
N SER A 569 -20.44 24.25 -16.87
CA SER A 569 -20.82 23.45 -18.04
C SER A 569 -19.63 23.32 -19.00
N PRO A 570 -19.42 22.18 -19.69
CA PRO A 570 -20.18 20.92 -19.65
C PRO A 570 -19.66 19.88 -18.62
N PHE A 571 -19.02 20.31 -17.54
CA PHE A 571 -18.35 19.43 -16.57
C PHE A 571 -19.02 19.38 -15.19
N ARG A 572 -20.33 19.68 -15.12
CA ARG A 572 -21.08 19.67 -13.84
C ARG A 572 -21.25 18.30 -13.18
N TRP A 573 -20.82 17.25 -13.87
CA TRP A 573 -20.78 15.88 -13.40
C TRP A 573 -19.41 15.50 -12.80
N ALA A 574 -18.36 16.29 -13.07
CA ALA A 574 -16.99 15.93 -12.75
C ALA A 574 -16.66 16.32 -11.29
N PRO A 575 -15.96 15.45 -10.53
CA PRO A 575 -15.50 15.77 -9.18
C PRO A 575 -14.70 17.07 -9.15
N ARG A 576 -14.85 17.84 -8.07
CA ARG A 576 -14.12 19.09 -7.87
C ARG A 576 -12.66 18.83 -7.48
N SER A 577 -12.40 17.69 -6.84
CA SER A 577 -11.05 17.18 -6.54
C SER A 577 -11.00 15.67 -6.75
N LEU A 578 -10.02 15.19 -7.50
CA LEU A 578 -9.69 13.76 -7.58
C LEU A 578 -8.83 13.32 -6.37
N LEU A 579 -8.15 14.25 -5.70
CA LEU A 579 -7.36 14.00 -4.49
C LEU A 579 -8.24 13.74 -3.26
N ASN A 580 -9.44 14.30 -3.20
CA ASN A 580 -10.35 14.19 -2.05
C ASN A 580 -11.40 13.08 -2.18
N LEU A 581 -11.34 12.25 -3.22
CA LEU A 581 -12.23 11.09 -3.33
C LEU A 581 -12.08 10.17 -2.11
N GLU A 582 -13.20 9.67 -1.62
CA GLU A 582 -13.22 8.77 -0.46
C GLU A 582 -12.85 7.33 -0.86
N ALA A 583 -12.56 6.48 0.13
CA ALA A 583 -12.16 5.09 -0.13
C ALA A 583 -13.19 4.32 -0.95
N HIS A 584 -14.46 4.44 -0.59
CA HIS A 584 -15.53 3.77 -1.32
C HIS A 584 -15.68 4.29 -2.77
N ASP A 585 -15.41 5.58 -3.02
CA ASP A 585 -15.41 6.14 -4.38
C ASP A 585 -14.31 5.51 -5.24
N ILE A 586 -13.10 5.41 -4.67
CA ILE A 586 -11.93 4.86 -5.37
C ILE A 586 -12.11 3.37 -5.64
N PHE A 587 -12.62 2.61 -4.66
CA PHE A 587 -13.02 1.22 -4.88
C PHE A 587 -14.09 1.10 -5.96
N TYR A 588 -15.12 1.95 -5.95
CA TYR A 588 -16.17 1.93 -6.96
C TYR A 588 -15.63 2.22 -8.38
N ILE A 589 -14.65 3.11 -8.49
CA ILE A 589 -13.95 3.41 -9.75
C ILE A 589 -13.09 2.21 -10.19
N GLN A 590 -12.43 1.50 -9.28
CA GLN A 590 -11.55 0.34 -9.56
C GLN A 590 -12.33 -0.94 -9.89
N CYS A 591 -13.31 -1.33 -9.05
CA CYS A 591 -13.96 -2.64 -9.06
C CYS A 591 -14.81 -2.96 -10.30
N MET A 592 -15.11 -1.98 -11.16
CA MET A 592 -15.81 -2.24 -12.43
C MET A 592 -14.89 -2.21 -13.66
N VAL A 593 -13.58 -2.11 -13.47
CA VAL A 593 -12.61 -2.26 -14.56
C VAL A 593 -12.35 -3.76 -14.88
N ASP A 594 -12.53 -4.65 -13.89
CA ASP A 594 -12.18 -6.09 -13.98
C ASP A 594 -13.34 -7.09 -14.07
N ALA A 595 -14.61 -6.66 -14.01
CA ALA A 595 -15.74 -7.56 -14.21
C ALA A 595 -16.33 -7.43 -15.62
N SER A 596 -16.77 -8.56 -16.17
CA SER A 596 -17.50 -8.77 -17.43
C SER A 596 -18.86 -8.03 -17.54
N GLN A 597 -19.02 -6.86 -16.92
CA GLN A 597 -20.16 -5.95 -16.97
C GLN A 597 -19.89 -4.71 -17.85
N TYR A 598 -19.03 -4.85 -18.86
CA TYR A 598 -18.83 -3.85 -19.93
C TYR A 598 -20.14 -3.58 -20.67
N GLN A 599 -20.94 -2.64 -20.18
CA GLN A 599 -22.04 -2.11 -20.97
C GLN A 599 -22.14 -0.59 -20.93
N ILE A 600 -21.55 0.15 -19.98
CA ILE A 600 -21.67 1.62 -19.91
C ILE A 600 -20.41 2.33 -20.44
N LYS A 601 -20.50 2.87 -21.66
CA LYS A 601 -19.50 3.81 -22.21
C LYS A 601 -19.88 5.24 -21.83
N ALA A 602 -19.06 5.90 -21.02
CA ALA A 602 -19.23 7.31 -20.69
C ALA A 602 -18.26 8.19 -21.50
N THR A 603 -18.81 9.12 -22.26
CA THR A 603 -18.06 10.00 -23.16
C THR A 603 -18.48 11.44 -22.95
N GLN A 604 -17.51 12.33 -22.74
CA GLN A 604 -17.73 13.76 -22.60
C GLN A 604 -18.23 14.38 -23.92
N THR A 605 -19.22 15.26 -23.82
CA THR A 605 -19.79 16.02 -24.94
C THR A 605 -19.87 17.51 -24.60
N ASP A 606 -20.29 18.33 -25.56
CA ASP A 606 -20.59 19.76 -25.38
C ASP A 606 -21.73 20.03 -24.38
N ARG A 607 -22.55 19.03 -24.05
CA ARG A 607 -23.69 19.12 -23.12
C ARG A 607 -23.45 18.49 -21.76
N GLY A 608 -22.40 17.68 -21.60
CA GLY A 608 -22.18 16.87 -20.41
C GLY A 608 -21.61 15.49 -20.71
N LEU A 609 -21.54 14.64 -19.68
CA LEU A 609 -21.16 13.25 -19.82
C LEU A 609 -22.32 12.43 -20.39
N ARG A 610 -22.13 11.84 -21.56
CA ARG A 610 -23.09 10.93 -22.18
C ARG A 610 -22.73 9.49 -21.82
N CYS A 611 -23.57 8.82 -21.06
CA CYS A 611 -23.43 7.40 -20.73
C CYS A 611 -24.30 6.54 -21.67
N GLN A 612 -23.70 5.55 -22.33
CA GLN A 612 -24.39 4.63 -23.24
C GLN A 612 -24.23 3.21 -22.74
N GLY A 613 -25.33 2.61 -22.31
CA GLY A 613 -25.46 1.26 -21.77
C GLY A 613 -25.95 0.25 -22.81
N ASN A 614 -25.28 -0.89 -23.01
CA ASN A 614 -25.82 -2.03 -23.77
C ASN A 614 -26.61 -3.00 -22.88
N PHE A 615 -27.55 -2.52 -22.06
CA PHE A 615 -28.26 -3.40 -21.12
C PHE A 615 -29.06 -4.50 -21.80
N SER A 616 -28.52 -5.71 -21.83
CA SER A 616 -29.32 -6.93 -21.95
C SER A 616 -29.97 -7.18 -20.59
N SER A 617 -31.20 -6.68 -20.41
CA SER A 617 -32.18 -7.03 -19.33
C SER A 617 -32.25 -6.28 -18.00
N CYS A 618 -31.80 -5.01 -17.87
CA CYS A 618 -32.14 -4.21 -16.68
C CYS A 618 -33.48 -3.46 -16.77
N LEU A 619 -34.26 -3.65 -17.84
CA LEU A 619 -35.63 -3.15 -17.96
C LEU A 619 -36.68 -4.08 -17.33
N LEU A 620 -36.30 -5.24 -16.76
CA LEU A 620 -37.27 -6.18 -16.16
C LEU A 620 -37.52 -5.97 -14.66
N ALA A 621 -36.76 -5.12 -13.96
CA ALA A 621 -36.93 -4.94 -12.50
C ALA A 621 -37.84 -3.75 -12.12
N PHE A 622 -38.40 -3.00 -13.08
CA PHE A 622 -39.34 -1.90 -12.80
C PHE A 622 -40.77 -2.15 -13.33
N GLU A 623 -41.00 -3.17 -14.16
CA GLU A 623 -42.35 -3.53 -14.62
C GLU A 623 -43.07 -4.56 -13.73
N GLU A 624 -42.35 -5.43 -12.99
CA GLU A 624 -42.98 -6.41 -12.08
C GLU A 624 -43.54 -5.80 -10.78
N ALA A 625 -43.17 -4.56 -10.44
CA ALA A 625 -43.77 -3.83 -9.31
C ALA A 625 -45.09 -3.11 -9.68
N LEU A 626 -45.44 -3.04 -10.97
CA LEU A 626 -46.66 -2.37 -11.44
C LEU A 626 -47.77 -3.34 -11.87
N THR A 627 -47.46 -4.62 -12.07
CA THR A 627 -48.43 -5.65 -12.49
C THR A 627 -48.98 -6.52 -11.35
N SER A 628 -48.43 -6.44 -10.13
CA SER A 628 -48.94 -7.18 -8.95
C SER A 628 -50.06 -6.48 -8.18
N LYS A 629 -50.66 -5.41 -8.73
CA LYS A 629 -51.83 -4.73 -8.13
C LYS A 629 -53.16 -4.96 -8.85
N ASN A 630 -53.24 -5.84 -9.86
CA ASN A 630 -54.50 -6.25 -10.47
C ASN A 630 -54.45 -7.74 -10.88
N ALA A 631 -54.55 -8.64 -9.90
CA ALA A 631 -55.05 -10.01 -10.05
C ALA A 631 -55.49 -10.55 -8.69
#